data_AF-A0A932RMS8-F1
#
_entry.id   AF-A0A932RMS8-F1
#
_cell.length_a   1.000
_cell.length_b   1.000
_cell.length_c   1.000
_cell.angle_alpha   90.00
_cell.angle_beta   90.00
_cell.angle_gamma   90.00
#
_symmetry.space_group_name_H-M   'P 1'
#
loop_
_entity.id
_entity.type
_entity.pdbx_description
1 polymer ?
#
loop_
_entity_poly.entity_id
_entity_poly.type
_entity_poly.pdbx_seq_one_letter_code
_entity_poly.pdbx_strand_id
1 'polypeptide(L)'
;MTKSLRQILSKDKCENPSCSSHGKLFRGWLDRREGIRLQGRWYCSPQCLEQAIADLWPRVQPAAREKKPRTHRIPLGLVLLSRGLIDNDALRAALEAQRKSGEGRLGHWLRDIGAATEQQITAALAIQWSCPVFPMDSGRHIECADLVPLPVLEAARMVPVHYLPGTRHLYLAFSDGVDYTSLYAVERMLDCRTEPCMADESALHRAMEEVRHEHTAPEVVFDRIADIAQVAATTRSYAAKLDAQDIRIVACGEYLWVKLQAGPKSCSLLFRVISRIG
;
A
#
# COMPACT_ATOMS: atom_id res chain seq x y z
N MET A 1 -23.96 23.27 -26.42
CA MET A 1 -25.20 22.47 -26.53
C MET A 1 -24.82 21.02 -26.82
N THR A 2 -24.42 20.28 -25.77
CA THR A 2 -25.22 19.22 -25.12
C THR A 2 -25.45 17.95 -25.96
N LYS A 3 -24.36 17.21 -26.24
CA LYS A 3 -24.46 15.76 -26.44
C LYS A 3 -24.49 15.05 -25.08
N SER A 4 -25.70 14.94 -24.57
CA SER A 4 -26.26 13.89 -23.71
C SER A 4 -25.27 12.88 -23.07
N LEU A 5 -24.88 13.17 -21.82
CA LEU A 5 -24.27 12.27 -20.82
C LEU A 5 -25.24 11.15 -20.34
N ARG A 6 -26.03 10.53 -21.23
CA ARG A 6 -27.08 9.54 -20.88
C ARG A 6 -26.80 8.09 -21.29
N GLN A 7 -25.57 7.77 -21.67
CA GLN A 7 -25.09 6.39 -21.82
C GLN A 7 -23.95 6.25 -20.80
N ILE A 8 -24.13 5.73 -19.58
CA ILE A 8 -24.34 4.34 -19.21
C ILE A 8 -24.96 4.35 -17.79
N LEU A 9 -26.29 4.37 -17.67
CA LEU A 9 -26.98 4.03 -16.42
C LEU A 9 -27.35 2.55 -16.49
N SER A 10 -26.38 1.69 -16.19
CA SER A 10 -26.66 0.31 -15.84
C SER A 10 -27.68 0.32 -14.69
N LYS A 11 -28.80 -0.39 -14.84
CA LYS A 11 -29.66 -0.75 -13.71
C LYS A 11 -28.87 -1.74 -12.86
N ASP A 12 -27.91 -1.24 -12.09
CA ASP A 12 -27.06 -2.07 -11.25
C ASP A 12 -27.97 -2.90 -10.32
N LYS A 13 -27.88 -4.23 -10.45
CA LYS A 13 -28.57 -5.17 -9.55
C LYS A 13 -27.68 -5.38 -8.34
N CYS A 14 -28.28 -5.43 -7.15
CA CYS A 14 -27.53 -5.68 -5.91
C CYS A 14 -26.81 -7.03 -6.00
N GLU A 15 -25.51 -7.06 -5.77
CA GLU A 15 -24.70 -8.28 -5.85
C GLU A 15 -24.67 -9.11 -4.56
N ASN A 16 -25.32 -8.64 -3.50
CA ASN A 16 -25.50 -9.46 -2.29
C ASN A 16 -26.44 -10.64 -2.60
N PRO A 17 -25.99 -11.91 -2.51
CA PRO A 17 -26.82 -13.09 -2.76
C PRO A 17 -28.02 -13.20 -1.81
N SER A 18 -27.90 -12.64 -0.61
CA SER A 18 -28.93 -12.65 0.45
C SER A 18 -29.80 -11.39 0.45
N CYS A 19 -29.83 -10.63 -0.65
CA CYS A 19 -30.57 -9.38 -0.71
C CYS A 19 -32.09 -9.61 -0.68
N SER A 20 -32.76 -9.15 0.39
CA SER A 20 -34.23 -9.20 0.59
C SER A 20 -35.07 -8.39 -0.42
N SER A 21 -34.40 -7.83 -1.40
CA SER A 21 -34.87 -6.83 -2.33
C SER A 21 -34.81 -7.32 -3.79
N HIS A 22 -34.17 -8.48 -4.02
CA HIS A 22 -34.26 -9.20 -5.30
C HIS A 22 -35.72 -9.61 -5.55
N GLY A 23 -36.27 -9.24 -6.71
CA GLY A 23 -37.64 -9.64 -7.11
C GLY A 23 -38.78 -8.65 -6.82
N LYS A 24 -38.52 -7.48 -6.21
CA LYS A 24 -39.57 -6.45 -6.04
C LYS A 24 -39.78 -5.66 -7.35
N LEU A 25 -40.91 -5.91 -8.02
CA LEU A 25 -41.29 -5.42 -9.36
C LEU A 25 -41.44 -3.89 -9.48
N PHE A 26 -41.70 -3.17 -8.38
CA PHE A 26 -41.87 -1.72 -8.39
C PHE A 26 -40.68 -1.03 -7.70
N ARG A 27 -39.52 -1.00 -8.37
CA ARG A 27 -38.52 0.05 -8.15
C ARG A 27 -38.73 1.15 -9.18
N GLY A 28 -39.91 1.76 -9.10
CA GLY A 28 -40.31 2.86 -9.96
C GLY A 28 -39.43 4.07 -9.72
N TRP A 29 -39.07 4.72 -10.82
CA TRP A 29 -38.42 6.02 -11.10
C TRP A 29 -38.19 7.06 -9.96
N LEU A 30 -38.91 6.99 -8.84
CA LEU A 30 -38.84 7.89 -7.68
C LEU A 30 -37.86 7.45 -6.57
N ASP A 31 -37.45 6.18 -6.49
CA ASP A 31 -36.55 5.68 -5.43
C ASP A 31 -35.14 5.40 -5.99
N ARG A 32 -34.52 6.43 -6.59
CA ARG A 32 -33.09 6.42 -6.94
C ARG A 32 -32.26 6.49 -5.66
N ARG A 33 -32.25 5.40 -4.88
CA ARG A 33 -31.23 5.24 -3.85
C ARG A 33 -29.89 5.08 -4.56
N GLU A 34 -29.01 6.07 -4.41
CA GLU A 34 -27.62 5.95 -4.77
C GLU A 34 -27.04 4.81 -3.93
N GLY A 35 -26.95 3.63 -4.55
CA GLY A 35 -26.30 2.48 -3.92
C GLY A 35 -24.79 2.67 -3.90
N ILE A 36 -24.11 1.83 -3.13
CA ILE A 36 -22.67 1.93 -2.91
C ILE A 36 -21.93 0.84 -3.68
N ARG A 37 -20.80 1.20 -4.26
CA ARG A 37 -19.89 0.22 -4.86
C ARG A 37 -18.84 -0.23 -3.86
N LEU A 38 -18.60 -1.53 -3.80
CA LEU A 38 -17.51 -2.13 -3.05
C LEU A 38 -16.71 -3.03 -4.00
N GLN A 39 -15.44 -2.69 -4.22
CA GLN A 39 -14.58 -3.39 -5.18
C GLN A 39 -15.23 -3.49 -6.58
N GLY A 40 -15.87 -2.41 -7.04
CA GLY A 40 -16.56 -2.33 -8.33
C GLY A 40 -17.95 -2.99 -8.39
N ARG A 41 -18.36 -3.73 -7.35
CA ARG A 41 -19.67 -4.39 -7.26
C ARG A 41 -20.70 -3.51 -6.58
N TRP A 42 -21.95 -3.51 -7.03
CA TRP A 42 -22.98 -2.59 -6.53
C TRP A 42 -23.87 -3.21 -5.45
N TYR A 43 -24.18 -2.42 -4.40
CA TYR A 43 -24.99 -2.81 -3.27
C TYR A 43 -26.08 -1.77 -2.96
N CYS A 44 -27.33 -2.22 -2.81
CA CYS A 44 -28.49 -1.33 -2.74
C CYS A 44 -28.78 -0.73 -1.36
N SER A 45 -28.14 -1.23 -0.29
CA SER A 45 -28.41 -0.79 1.06
C SER A 45 -27.19 -0.94 1.97
N PRO A 46 -27.15 -0.19 3.09
CA PRO A 46 -26.05 -0.31 4.05
C PRO A 46 -25.89 -1.72 4.63
N GLN A 47 -26.99 -2.48 4.79
CA GLN A 47 -26.93 -3.88 5.23
C GLN A 47 -26.31 -4.79 4.18
N CYS A 48 -26.61 -4.57 2.89
CA CYS A 48 -25.99 -5.35 1.82
C CYS A 48 -24.48 -5.06 1.71
N LEU A 49 -24.06 -3.82 1.99
CA LEU A 49 -22.65 -3.47 2.08
C LEU A 49 -21.97 -4.19 3.24
N GLU A 50 -22.52 -4.15 4.46
CA GLU A 50 -21.93 -4.82 5.62
C GLU A 50 -21.73 -6.32 5.39
N GLN A 51 -22.74 -6.98 4.81
CA GLN A 51 -22.68 -8.39 4.47
C GLN A 51 -21.59 -8.68 3.42
N ALA A 52 -21.48 -7.82 2.41
CA ALA A 52 -20.43 -7.93 1.40
C ALA A 52 -19.02 -7.71 1.96
N ILE A 53 -18.83 -6.79 2.91
CA ILE A 53 -17.56 -6.60 3.60
C ILE A 53 -17.21 -7.86 4.40
N ALA A 54 -18.18 -8.44 5.10
CA ALA A 54 -17.99 -9.68 5.84
C ALA A 54 -17.59 -10.85 4.93
N ASP A 55 -18.23 -10.98 3.76
CA ASP A 55 -17.93 -12.03 2.77
C ASP A 55 -16.54 -11.87 2.12
N LEU A 56 -16.03 -10.63 2.05
CA LEU A 56 -14.68 -10.37 1.54
C LEU A 56 -13.58 -10.77 2.54
N TRP A 57 -13.89 -10.83 3.83
CA TRP A 57 -12.90 -10.96 4.91
C TRP A 57 -11.89 -12.10 4.74
N PRO A 58 -12.29 -13.35 4.37
CA PRO A 58 -11.32 -14.43 4.20
C PRO A 58 -10.24 -14.14 3.14
N ARG A 59 -10.49 -13.16 2.24
CA ARG A 59 -9.58 -12.78 1.16
C ARG A 59 -8.75 -11.54 1.47
N VAL A 60 -9.20 -10.72 2.42
CA VAL A 60 -8.56 -9.43 2.75
C VAL A 60 -8.03 -9.39 4.18
N GLN A 61 -7.92 -10.55 4.85
CA GLN A 61 -7.29 -10.61 6.16
C GLN A 61 -5.80 -10.25 6.05
N PRO A 62 -5.31 -9.24 6.78
CA PRO A 62 -3.88 -8.97 6.88
C PRO A 62 -3.20 -10.21 7.45
N ALA A 63 -2.33 -10.82 6.67
CA ALA A 63 -1.49 -11.89 7.18
C ALA A 63 -0.50 -11.26 8.16
N ALA A 64 -0.55 -11.70 9.42
CA ALA A 64 0.54 -11.54 10.37
C ALA A 64 1.83 -12.07 9.72
N ARG A 65 2.61 -11.21 9.07
CA ARG A 65 3.68 -11.69 8.21
C ARG A 65 5.01 -11.61 8.92
N GLU A 66 5.54 -12.78 9.29
CA GLU A 66 6.98 -12.97 9.38
C GLU A 66 7.59 -12.68 8.00
N LYS A 67 8.58 -11.78 7.95
CA LYS A 67 9.39 -11.54 6.75
C LYS A 67 10.23 -12.79 6.46
N LYS A 68 9.68 -13.78 5.76
CA LYS A 68 10.47 -14.96 5.34
C LYS A 68 11.61 -14.50 4.43
N PRO A 69 12.87 -14.91 4.69
CA PRO A 69 13.99 -14.58 3.83
C PRO A 69 13.75 -15.17 2.43
N ARG A 70 13.89 -14.33 1.40
CA ARG A 70 13.63 -14.75 0.02
C ARG A 70 14.85 -15.51 -0.49
N THR A 71 14.73 -16.83 -0.51
CA THR A 71 15.80 -17.82 -0.77
C THR A 71 16.42 -17.78 -2.17
N HIS A 72 15.80 -17.05 -3.12
CA HIS A 72 16.20 -17.06 -4.54
C HIS A 72 16.90 -15.77 -4.99
N ARG A 73 17.42 -14.96 -4.06
CA ARG A 73 18.14 -13.73 -4.41
C ARG A 73 19.63 -13.90 -4.24
N ILE A 74 20.38 -13.31 -5.18
CA ILE A 74 21.82 -13.17 -5.04
C ILE A 74 22.08 -12.33 -3.78
N PRO A 75 22.80 -12.83 -2.77
CA PRO A 75 23.16 -12.08 -1.58
C PRO A 75 23.88 -10.76 -1.91
N LEU A 76 23.60 -9.71 -1.14
CA LEU A 76 24.18 -8.37 -1.34
C LEU A 76 25.72 -8.42 -1.38
N GLY A 77 26.33 -9.15 -0.45
CA GLY A 77 27.79 -9.31 -0.39
C GLY A 77 28.39 -9.93 -1.66
N LEU A 78 27.68 -10.88 -2.29
CA LEU A 78 28.12 -11.47 -3.56
C LEU A 78 28.00 -10.49 -4.73
N VAL A 79 26.97 -9.64 -4.74
CA VAL A 79 26.83 -8.58 -5.74
C VAL A 79 27.98 -7.57 -5.62
N LEU A 80 28.33 -7.17 -4.40
CA LEU A 80 29.42 -6.22 -4.14
C LEU A 80 30.79 -6.81 -4.49
N LEU A 81 31.07 -8.06 -4.07
CA LEU A 81 32.31 -8.78 -4.40
C LEU A 81 32.50 -8.95 -5.91
N SER A 82 31.47 -9.44 -6.61
CA SER A 82 31.55 -9.71 -8.05
C SER A 82 31.78 -8.47 -8.89
N ARG A 83 31.44 -7.28 -8.36
CA ARG A 83 31.72 -5.98 -8.97
C ARG A 83 33.05 -5.35 -8.53
N GLY A 84 33.80 -6.00 -7.66
CA GLY A 84 35.05 -5.45 -7.10
C GLY A 84 34.83 -4.22 -6.24
N LEU A 85 33.62 -4.03 -5.69
CA LEU A 85 33.31 -2.90 -4.81
C LEU A 85 33.80 -3.13 -3.38
N ILE A 86 33.94 -4.40 -3.00
CA ILE A 86 34.53 -4.85 -1.73
C ILE A 86 35.43 -6.04 -2.01
N ASP A 87 36.32 -6.37 -1.08
CA ASP A 87 37.11 -7.60 -1.09
C ASP A 87 36.57 -8.65 -0.09
N ASN A 88 37.20 -9.84 -0.09
CA ASN A 88 36.79 -10.94 0.78
C ASN A 88 36.98 -10.62 2.26
N ASP A 89 38.00 -9.84 2.62
CA ASP A 89 38.34 -9.55 4.01
C ASP A 89 37.36 -8.51 4.59
N ALA A 90 37.02 -7.48 3.81
CA ALA A 90 35.96 -6.53 4.12
C ALA A 90 34.60 -7.22 4.29
N LEU A 91 34.23 -8.14 3.40
CA LEU A 91 32.97 -8.89 3.54
C LEU A 91 32.96 -9.73 4.81
N ARG A 92 34.06 -10.44 5.13
CA ARG A 92 34.18 -11.24 6.35
C ARG A 92 34.07 -10.36 7.60
N ALA A 93 34.80 -9.25 7.64
CA ALA A 93 34.77 -8.31 8.75
C ALA A 93 33.36 -7.76 9.00
N ALA A 94 32.65 -7.34 7.95
CA ALA A 94 31.28 -6.85 8.07
C ALA A 94 30.29 -7.93 8.54
N LEU A 95 30.40 -9.16 8.04
CA LEU A 95 29.57 -10.29 8.49
C LEU A 95 29.83 -10.66 9.96
N GLU A 96 31.08 -10.63 10.39
CA GLU A 96 31.44 -10.86 11.80
C GLU A 96 30.90 -9.77 12.70
N ALA A 97 31.03 -8.50 12.31
CA ALA A 97 30.48 -7.37 13.04
C ALA A 97 28.94 -7.48 13.18
N GLN A 98 28.24 -7.79 12.07
CA GLN A 98 26.81 -8.04 12.07
C GLN A 98 26.40 -9.18 13.01
N ARG A 99 27.13 -10.30 12.98
CA ARG A 99 26.86 -11.45 13.87
C ARG A 99 27.09 -11.11 15.34
N LYS A 100 28.16 -10.37 15.66
CA LYS A 100 28.49 -9.97 17.03
C LYS A 100 27.47 -8.99 17.60
N SER A 101 26.99 -8.07 16.78
CA SER A 101 25.96 -7.10 17.17
C SER A 101 24.58 -7.76 17.28
N GLY A 102 24.27 -8.74 16.43
CA GLY A 102 22.95 -9.38 16.37
C GLY A 102 21.89 -8.55 15.64
N GLU A 103 22.23 -7.34 15.17
CA GLU A 103 21.35 -6.42 14.46
C GLU A 103 22.04 -5.74 13.27
N GLY A 104 21.29 -4.90 12.57
CA GLY A 104 21.76 -4.18 11.38
C GLY A 104 21.81 -5.03 10.10
N ARG A 105 21.94 -4.35 8.96
CA ARG A 105 22.07 -4.98 7.64
C ARG A 105 23.53 -5.02 7.21
N LEU A 106 23.88 -5.96 6.35
CA LEU A 106 25.25 -6.09 5.82
C LEU A 106 25.75 -4.78 5.19
N GLY A 107 24.90 -4.07 4.44
CA GLY A 107 25.26 -2.78 3.85
C GLY A 107 25.67 -1.73 4.89
N HIS A 108 24.94 -1.62 6.00
CA HIS A 108 25.29 -0.73 7.10
C HIS A 108 26.70 -1.03 7.64
N TRP A 109 26.99 -2.30 7.95
CA TRP A 109 28.31 -2.70 8.44
C TRP A 109 29.44 -2.47 7.43
N LEU A 110 29.19 -2.67 6.14
CA LEU A 110 30.16 -2.37 5.08
C LEU A 110 30.44 -0.86 4.95
N ARG A 111 29.43 -0.01 5.16
CA ARG A 111 29.59 1.45 5.20
C ARG A 111 30.37 1.89 6.42
N ASP A 112 30.04 1.34 7.58
CA ASP A 112 30.65 1.71 8.86
C ASP A 112 32.14 1.41 8.92
N ILE A 113 32.59 0.31 8.30
CA ILE A 113 34.03 -0.01 8.18
C ILE A 113 34.71 0.70 6.99
N GLY A 114 33.99 1.55 6.25
CA GLY A 114 34.50 2.29 5.09
C GLY A 114 34.75 1.44 3.85
N ALA A 115 34.24 0.20 3.80
CA ALA A 115 34.46 -0.72 2.67
C ALA A 115 33.57 -0.43 1.47
N ALA A 116 32.39 0.18 1.67
CA ALA A 116 31.49 0.56 0.58
C ALA A 116 30.78 1.89 0.89
N THR A 117 30.54 2.71 -0.13
CA THR A 117 29.72 3.92 0.01
C THR A 117 28.23 3.59 0.00
N GLU A 118 27.40 4.53 0.47
CA GLU A 118 25.94 4.40 0.39
C GLU A 118 25.47 4.18 -1.05
N GLN A 119 25.99 4.96 -2.02
CA GLN A 119 25.60 4.81 -3.42
C GLN A 119 25.99 3.43 -3.99
N GLN A 120 27.14 2.89 -3.60
CA GLN A 120 27.57 1.54 -4.01
C GLN A 120 26.64 0.46 -3.45
N ILE A 121 26.19 0.61 -2.20
CA ILE A 121 25.22 -0.28 -1.57
C ILE A 121 23.86 -0.18 -2.29
N THR A 122 23.35 1.03 -2.53
CA THR A 122 22.10 1.28 -3.25
C THR A 122 22.13 0.66 -4.64
N ALA A 123 23.21 0.85 -5.39
CA ALA A 123 23.38 0.24 -6.71
C ALA A 123 23.38 -1.30 -6.62
N ALA A 124 24.11 -1.89 -5.67
CA ALA A 124 24.12 -3.33 -5.50
C ALA A 124 22.74 -3.90 -5.10
N LEU A 125 21.98 -3.18 -4.25
CA LEU A 125 20.59 -3.51 -3.93
C LEU A 125 19.69 -3.44 -5.17
N ALA A 126 19.84 -2.40 -6.00
CA ALA A 126 19.07 -2.26 -7.24
C ALA A 126 19.23 -3.48 -8.15
N ILE A 127 20.47 -3.99 -8.29
CA ILE A 127 20.73 -5.24 -9.00
C ILE A 127 20.11 -6.45 -8.29
N GLN A 128 20.32 -6.59 -6.97
CA GLN A 128 19.78 -7.70 -6.18
C GLN A 128 18.25 -7.82 -6.32
N TRP A 129 17.56 -6.69 -6.42
CA TRP A 129 16.11 -6.60 -6.50
C TRP A 129 15.58 -6.42 -7.93
N SER A 130 16.48 -6.32 -8.92
CA SER A 130 16.16 -6.16 -10.34
C SER A 130 15.24 -4.95 -10.60
N CYS A 131 15.59 -3.82 -10.00
CA CYS A 131 14.87 -2.55 -10.16
C CYS A 131 15.84 -1.38 -10.35
N PRO A 132 15.40 -0.23 -10.90
CA PRO A 132 16.28 0.91 -11.13
C PRO A 132 16.66 1.61 -9.81
N VAL A 133 17.78 2.33 -9.84
CA VAL A 133 18.08 3.37 -8.83
C VAL A 133 17.32 4.64 -9.21
N PHE A 134 16.64 5.26 -8.25
CA PHE A 134 15.94 6.52 -8.42
C PHE A 134 16.72 7.64 -7.69
N PRO A 135 17.21 8.65 -8.43
CA PRO A 135 17.86 9.79 -7.80
C PRO A 135 16.81 10.62 -7.05
N MET A 136 16.93 10.68 -5.73
CA MET A 136 16.01 11.45 -4.90
C MET A 136 16.53 12.89 -4.75
N ASP A 137 15.99 13.78 -5.58
CA ASP A 137 16.21 15.22 -5.46
C ASP A 137 15.22 15.84 -4.47
N SER A 138 15.63 16.83 -3.69
CA SER A 138 14.76 17.51 -2.72
C SER A 138 13.52 18.13 -3.40
N GLY A 139 12.32 17.89 -2.88
CA GLY A 139 11.10 18.64 -3.23
C GLY A 139 10.14 18.07 -4.28
N ARG A 140 10.46 16.99 -5.01
CA ARG A 140 9.54 16.40 -6.01
C ARG A 140 8.69 15.22 -5.50
N HIS A 141 9.06 14.63 -4.37
CA HIS A 141 8.44 13.40 -3.87
C HIS A 141 7.08 13.64 -3.20
N ILE A 142 6.82 14.87 -2.73
CA ILE A 142 5.60 15.22 -2.00
C ILE A 142 4.36 15.19 -2.90
N GLU A 143 4.50 15.48 -4.21
CA GLU A 143 3.36 15.60 -5.14
C GLU A 143 2.46 14.35 -5.18
N CYS A 144 3.02 13.17 -4.92
CA CYS A 144 2.30 11.91 -4.95
C CYS A 144 2.24 11.19 -3.60
N ALA A 145 2.69 11.84 -2.51
CA ALA A 145 2.71 11.28 -1.17
C ALA A 145 1.29 10.95 -0.66
N ASP A 146 0.34 11.88 -0.86
CA ASP A 146 -1.06 11.74 -0.42
C ASP A 146 -1.85 10.62 -1.13
N LEU A 147 -1.26 9.96 -2.15
CA LEU A 147 -1.90 8.82 -2.81
C LEU A 147 -1.99 7.60 -1.88
N VAL A 148 -1.03 7.45 -0.96
CA VAL A 148 -0.94 6.31 -0.03
C VAL A 148 -0.87 6.84 1.41
N PRO A 149 -1.71 6.33 2.32
CA PRO A 149 -1.70 6.74 3.73
C PRO A 149 -0.33 6.61 4.39
N LEU A 150 0.00 7.58 5.24
CA LEU A 150 1.30 7.64 5.92
C LEU A 150 1.62 6.35 6.71
N PRO A 151 0.69 5.76 7.50
CA PRO A 151 0.99 4.52 8.23
C PRO A 151 1.30 3.33 7.31
N VAL A 152 0.77 3.31 6.08
CA VAL A 152 1.09 2.29 5.08
C VAL A 152 2.50 2.52 4.53
N LEU A 153 2.86 3.77 4.23
CA LEU A 153 4.21 4.15 3.78
C LEU A 153 5.26 3.79 4.83
N GLU A 154 5.02 4.12 6.09
CA GLU A 154 5.91 3.83 7.21
C GLU A 154 6.05 2.33 7.46
N ALA A 155 4.94 1.58 7.52
CA ALA A 155 4.99 0.13 7.76
C ALA A 155 5.68 -0.63 6.62
N ALA A 156 5.47 -0.21 5.37
CA ALA A 156 6.15 -0.78 4.21
C ALA A 156 7.58 -0.24 3.99
N ARG A 157 7.98 0.80 4.74
CA ARG A 157 9.25 1.54 4.59
C ARG A 157 9.49 1.96 3.14
N MET A 158 8.50 2.61 2.54
CA MET A 158 8.52 3.06 1.14
C MET A 158 8.02 4.49 0.98
N VAL A 159 8.48 5.19 -0.06
CA VAL A 159 8.04 6.55 -0.38
C VAL A 159 7.57 6.62 -1.84
N PRO A 160 6.38 7.17 -2.14
CA PRO A 160 5.98 7.48 -3.52
C PRO A 160 6.88 8.60 -4.05
N VAL A 161 7.58 8.36 -5.16
CA VAL A 161 8.56 9.33 -5.71
C VAL A 161 8.13 9.92 -7.06
N HIS A 162 7.24 9.22 -7.78
CA HIS A 162 6.73 9.75 -9.04
C HIS A 162 5.42 9.06 -9.45
N TYR A 163 4.42 9.84 -9.83
CA TYR A 163 3.19 9.32 -10.41
C TYR A 163 3.02 9.86 -11.83
N LEU A 164 2.73 8.96 -12.77
CA LEU A 164 2.43 9.26 -14.17
C LEU A 164 0.94 9.05 -14.43
N PRO A 165 0.10 10.10 -14.41
CA PRO A 165 -1.35 9.95 -14.52
C PRO A 165 -1.81 9.33 -15.85
N GLY A 166 -1.10 9.63 -16.96
CA GLY A 166 -1.44 9.14 -18.29
C GLY A 166 -1.34 7.62 -18.44
N THR A 167 -0.38 6.99 -17.77
CA THR A 167 -0.18 5.53 -17.77
C THR A 167 -0.63 4.86 -16.47
N ARG A 168 -1.02 5.65 -15.46
CA ARG A 168 -1.33 5.19 -14.10
C ARG A 168 -0.19 4.34 -13.53
N HIS A 169 1.04 4.85 -13.67
CA HIS A 169 2.24 4.23 -13.11
C HIS A 169 2.72 5.01 -11.88
N LEU A 170 2.93 4.32 -10.76
CA LEU A 170 3.42 4.88 -9.51
C LEU A 170 4.79 4.27 -9.16
N TYR A 171 5.82 5.10 -9.08
CA TYR A 171 7.14 4.70 -8.64
C TYR A 171 7.23 4.80 -7.12
N LEU A 172 7.67 3.71 -6.48
CA LEU A 172 7.79 3.59 -5.04
C LEU A 172 9.24 3.23 -4.68
N ALA A 173 9.89 4.12 -3.93
CA ALA A 173 11.29 3.98 -3.52
C ALA A 173 11.44 3.19 -2.23
N PHE A 174 12.51 2.38 -2.18
CA PHE A 174 12.94 1.56 -1.04
C PHE A 174 14.46 1.73 -0.84
N SER A 175 14.96 1.45 0.37
CA SER A 175 16.40 1.57 0.68
C SER A 175 17.09 0.28 1.11
N ASP A 176 16.34 -0.79 1.39
CA ASP A 176 16.87 -2.09 1.84
C ASP A 176 16.25 -3.24 1.05
N GLY A 177 14.92 -3.25 0.98
CA GLY A 177 14.21 -4.26 0.23
C GLY A 177 12.81 -3.88 -0.19
N VAL A 178 12.40 -4.44 -1.32
CA VAL A 178 11.08 -4.23 -1.92
C VAL A 178 10.03 -5.11 -1.24
N ASP A 179 9.02 -4.49 -0.66
CA ASP A 179 7.82 -5.19 -0.22
C ASP A 179 6.80 -5.30 -1.35
N TYR A 180 6.97 -6.33 -2.19
CA TYR A 180 6.06 -6.59 -3.32
C TYR A 180 4.61 -6.87 -2.91
N THR A 181 4.34 -7.23 -1.65
CA THR A 181 2.97 -7.45 -1.19
C THR A 181 2.29 -6.12 -0.90
N SER A 182 3.01 -5.19 -0.28
CA SER A 182 2.54 -3.82 -0.14
C SER A 182 2.39 -3.12 -1.50
N LEU A 183 3.32 -3.34 -2.44
CA LEU A 183 3.16 -2.86 -3.83
C LEU A 183 1.87 -3.35 -4.48
N TYR A 184 1.62 -4.66 -4.46
CA TYR A 184 0.40 -5.23 -5.01
C TYR A 184 -0.87 -4.69 -4.33
N ALA A 185 -0.85 -4.48 -3.02
CA ALA A 185 -1.97 -3.86 -2.31
C ALA A 185 -2.22 -2.42 -2.79
N VAL A 186 -1.17 -1.61 -2.98
CA VAL A 186 -1.26 -0.26 -3.55
C VAL A 186 -1.81 -0.30 -4.98
N GLU A 187 -1.36 -1.23 -5.83
CA GLU A 187 -1.90 -1.41 -7.20
C GLU A 187 -3.40 -1.68 -7.18
N ARG A 188 -3.86 -2.57 -6.29
CA ARG A 188 -5.27 -2.90 -6.13
C ARG A 188 -6.08 -1.73 -5.57
N MET A 189 -5.53 -1.00 -4.61
CA MET A 189 -6.21 0.14 -3.99
C MET A 189 -6.35 1.32 -4.95
N LEU A 190 -5.28 1.68 -5.64
CA LEU A 190 -5.24 2.85 -6.52
C LEU A 190 -5.63 2.53 -7.97
N ASP A 191 -5.80 1.25 -8.30
CA ASP A 191 -6.03 0.77 -9.67
C ASP A 191 -4.96 1.34 -10.62
N CYS A 192 -3.70 1.17 -10.22
CA CYS A 192 -2.52 1.64 -10.94
C CYS A 192 -1.49 0.51 -11.02
N ARG A 193 -0.45 0.70 -11.82
CA ARG A 193 0.75 -0.16 -11.80
C ARG A 193 1.78 0.47 -10.87
N THR A 194 2.49 -0.37 -10.13
CA THR A 194 3.60 0.08 -9.30
C THR A 194 4.93 -0.36 -9.88
N GLU A 195 5.93 0.51 -9.80
CA GLU A 195 7.31 0.20 -10.18
C GLU A 195 8.22 0.44 -8.96
N PRO A 196 8.86 -0.59 -8.40
CA PRO A 196 9.82 -0.39 -7.33
C PRO A 196 11.08 0.29 -7.85
N CYS A 197 11.70 1.11 -7.01
CA CYS A 197 13.04 1.62 -7.24
C CYS A 197 13.86 1.61 -5.94
N MET A 198 15.19 1.60 -6.08
CA MET A 198 16.10 1.77 -4.95
C MET A 198 16.54 3.22 -4.85
N ALA A 199 16.64 3.71 -3.62
CA ALA A 199 17.21 5.00 -3.31
C ALA A 199 18.16 4.89 -2.12
N ASP A 200 19.04 5.89 -2.00
CA ASP A 200 19.92 6.01 -0.85
C ASP A 200 19.11 6.07 0.44
N GLU A 201 19.57 5.37 1.48
CA GLU A 201 18.87 5.25 2.76
C GLU A 201 18.67 6.62 3.41
N SER A 202 19.70 7.46 3.38
CA SER A 202 19.67 8.83 3.88
C SER A 202 18.67 9.71 3.11
N ALA A 203 18.54 9.52 1.80
CA ALA A 203 17.61 10.28 0.98
C ALA A 203 16.16 9.83 1.18
N LEU A 204 15.92 8.51 1.24
CA LEU A 204 14.60 7.96 1.53
C LEU A 204 14.12 8.36 2.93
N HIS A 205 15.02 8.36 3.92
CA HIS A 205 14.70 8.77 5.28
C HIS A 205 14.28 10.25 5.33
N ARG A 206 15.05 11.15 4.70
CA ARG A 206 14.68 12.57 4.59
C ARG A 206 13.32 12.77 3.93
N ALA A 207 13.06 12.08 2.82
CA ALA A 207 11.79 12.18 2.13
C ALA A 207 10.62 11.63 2.97
N MET A 208 10.81 10.57 3.75
CA MET A 208 9.78 10.08 4.67
C MET A 208 9.46 11.11 5.77
N GLU A 209 10.48 11.80 6.30
CA GLU A 209 10.26 12.87 7.28
C GLU A 209 9.55 14.07 6.65
N GLU A 210 9.90 14.46 5.42
CA GLU A 210 9.18 15.49 4.65
C GLU A 210 7.71 15.09 4.46
N VAL A 211 7.44 13.86 4.04
CA VAL A 211 6.08 13.33 3.91
C VAL A 211 5.35 13.36 5.25
N ARG A 212 5.97 12.95 6.36
CA ARG A 212 5.33 13.01 7.69
C ARG A 212 4.86 14.42 8.06
N HIS A 213 5.61 15.45 7.66
CA HIS A 213 5.26 16.84 7.94
C HIS A 213 4.23 17.42 6.98
N GLU A 214 4.25 17.03 5.70
CA GLU A 214 3.42 17.61 4.65
C GLU A 214 2.21 16.76 4.26
N HIS A 215 2.08 15.53 4.78
CA HIS A 215 0.95 14.64 4.49
C HIS A 215 -0.36 15.24 4.99
N THR A 216 -1.33 15.42 4.08
CA THR A 216 -2.62 16.04 4.40
C THR A 216 -3.81 15.17 4.02
N ALA A 217 -3.58 14.02 3.40
CA ALA A 217 -4.65 13.11 3.00
C ALA A 217 -5.55 12.75 4.21
N PRO A 218 -6.90 12.87 4.09
CA PRO A 218 -7.80 12.52 5.17
C PRO A 218 -7.73 11.02 5.51
N GLU A 219 -7.18 10.70 6.67
CA GLU A 219 -7.06 9.31 7.15
C GLU A 219 -7.46 9.16 8.62
N VAL A 220 -7.98 7.99 8.96
CA VAL A 220 -8.36 7.60 10.32
C VAL A 220 -7.77 6.24 10.62
N VAL A 221 -6.94 6.18 11.66
CA VAL A 221 -6.28 4.94 12.09
C VAL A 221 -7.02 4.35 13.30
N PHE A 222 -7.23 3.05 13.27
CA PHE A 222 -7.81 2.27 14.35
C PHE A 222 -6.79 1.22 14.77
N ASP A 223 -6.14 1.44 15.92
CA ASP A 223 -5.03 0.60 16.38
C ASP A 223 -5.45 -0.80 16.85
N ARG A 224 -6.73 -1.00 17.13
CA ARG A 224 -7.25 -2.26 17.69
C ARG A 224 -8.66 -2.53 17.20
N ILE A 225 -8.79 -3.40 16.21
CA ILE A 225 -10.10 -3.97 15.87
C ILE A 225 -10.10 -5.47 16.10
N ALA A 226 -11.12 -5.91 16.83
CA ALA A 226 -11.23 -7.28 17.31
C ALA A 226 -11.84 -8.23 16.28
N ASP A 227 -12.69 -7.73 15.37
CA ASP A 227 -13.43 -8.55 14.42
C ASP A 227 -13.89 -7.78 13.17
N ILE A 228 -14.31 -8.55 12.15
CA ILE A 228 -14.81 -8.04 10.87
C ILE A 228 -16.14 -7.27 10.99
N ALA A 229 -16.98 -7.60 11.98
CA ALA A 229 -18.27 -6.91 12.15
C ALA A 229 -18.05 -5.45 12.53
N GLN A 230 -17.05 -5.18 13.38
CA GLN A 230 -16.61 -3.82 13.72
C GLN A 230 -16.02 -3.08 12.52
N VAL A 231 -15.21 -3.74 11.69
CA VAL A 231 -14.70 -3.17 10.44
C VAL A 231 -15.87 -2.77 9.53
N ALA A 232 -16.83 -3.68 9.31
CA ALA A 232 -17.96 -3.47 8.43
C ALA A 232 -18.87 -2.33 8.92
N ALA A 233 -19.22 -2.33 10.21
CA ALA A 233 -20.05 -1.29 10.81
C ALA A 233 -19.38 0.09 10.81
N THR A 234 -18.07 0.14 11.08
CA THR A 234 -17.28 1.39 11.04
C THR A 234 -17.19 1.91 9.62
N THR A 235 -16.86 1.05 8.65
CA THR A 235 -16.82 1.38 7.23
C THR A 235 -18.17 1.93 6.76
N ARG A 236 -19.28 1.29 7.11
CA ARG A 236 -20.64 1.77 6.81
C ARG A 236 -20.90 3.15 7.41
N SER A 237 -20.54 3.37 8.67
CA SER A 237 -20.75 4.64 9.38
C SER A 237 -20.03 5.79 8.69
N TYR A 238 -18.75 5.60 8.36
CA TYR A 238 -17.96 6.61 7.65
C TYR A 238 -18.40 6.80 6.19
N ALA A 239 -18.76 5.73 5.50
CA ALA A 239 -19.31 5.80 4.15
C ALA A 239 -20.59 6.65 4.11
N ALA A 240 -21.50 6.47 5.08
CA ALA A 240 -22.70 7.28 5.19
C ALA A 240 -22.39 8.76 5.51
N LYS A 241 -21.43 9.02 6.42
CA LYS A 241 -21.02 10.40 6.75
C LYS A 241 -20.39 11.13 5.57
N LEU A 242 -19.63 10.42 4.73
CA LEU A 242 -18.97 10.98 3.56
C LEU A 242 -19.88 11.05 2.32
N ASP A 243 -21.04 10.40 2.35
CA ASP A 243 -21.88 10.13 1.18
C ASP A 243 -21.09 9.36 0.09
N ALA A 244 -20.36 8.33 0.53
CA ALA A 244 -19.46 7.56 -0.32
C ALA A 244 -20.22 6.71 -1.34
N GLN A 245 -19.76 6.79 -2.59
CA GLN A 245 -20.31 6.06 -3.74
C GLN A 245 -19.43 4.85 -4.11
N ASP A 246 -18.15 4.88 -3.77
CA ASP A 246 -17.20 3.79 -4.00
C ASP A 246 -16.36 3.50 -2.76
N ILE A 247 -16.15 2.21 -2.50
CA ILE A 247 -15.32 1.68 -1.43
C ILE A 247 -14.36 0.65 -2.01
N ARG A 248 -13.09 0.76 -1.62
CA ARG A 248 -12.07 -0.26 -1.89
C ARG A 248 -11.45 -0.72 -0.58
N ILE A 249 -11.14 -2.01 -0.50
CA ILE A 249 -10.62 -2.65 0.71
C ILE A 249 -9.48 -3.60 0.34
N VAL A 250 -8.28 -3.36 0.87
CA VAL A 250 -7.12 -4.24 0.65
C VAL A 250 -6.39 -4.48 1.97
N ALA A 251 -5.79 -5.66 2.12
CA ALA A 251 -4.76 -5.88 3.14
C ALA A 251 -3.43 -5.33 2.64
N CYS A 252 -2.75 -4.54 3.46
CA CYS A 252 -1.43 -3.99 3.19
C CYS A 252 -0.59 -4.05 4.47
N GLY A 253 0.37 -4.99 4.52
CA GLY A 253 1.13 -5.25 5.75
C GLY A 253 0.22 -5.67 6.91
N GLU A 254 0.28 -4.92 8.01
CA GLU A 254 -0.54 -5.11 9.22
C GLU A 254 -1.90 -4.38 9.18
N TYR A 255 -2.16 -3.61 8.12
CA TYR A 255 -3.38 -2.82 7.99
C TYR A 255 -4.35 -3.46 7.01
N LEU A 256 -5.65 -3.39 7.35
CA LEU A 256 -6.71 -3.38 6.36
C LEU A 256 -6.96 -1.92 5.97
N TRP A 257 -6.57 -1.56 4.75
CA TRP A 257 -6.78 -0.23 4.19
C TRP A 257 -8.13 -0.21 3.48
N VAL A 258 -9.04 0.63 3.96
CA VAL A 258 -10.32 0.94 3.34
C VAL A 258 -10.30 2.36 2.79
N LYS A 259 -10.52 2.54 1.50
CA LYS A 259 -10.66 3.86 0.87
C LYS A 259 -12.11 4.11 0.53
N LEU A 260 -12.65 5.21 1.04
CA LEU A 260 -14.00 5.71 0.77
C LEU A 260 -13.91 6.87 -0.20
N GLN A 261 -14.79 6.92 -1.20
CA GLN A 261 -14.78 7.98 -2.21
C GLN A 261 -16.19 8.54 -2.46
N ALA A 262 -16.29 9.87 -2.44
CA ALA A 262 -17.48 10.66 -2.75
C ALA A 262 -17.11 11.77 -3.74
N GLY A 263 -17.26 11.49 -5.04
CA GLY A 263 -16.77 12.37 -6.10
C GLY A 263 -15.26 12.67 -5.96
N PRO A 264 -14.83 13.94 -5.80
CA PRO A 264 -13.43 14.30 -5.61
C PRO A 264 -12.94 14.09 -4.16
N LYS A 265 -13.84 13.93 -3.19
CA LYS A 265 -13.47 13.73 -1.78
C LYS A 265 -13.17 12.26 -1.53
N SER A 266 -12.14 11.99 -0.73
CA SER A 266 -11.85 10.64 -0.27
C SER A 266 -11.36 10.63 1.16
N CYS A 267 -11.52 9.49 1.83
CA CYS A 267 -10.99 9.26 3.18
C CYS A 267 -10.49 7.82 3.28
N SER A 268 -9.32 7.63 3.88
CA SER A 268 -8.76 6.31 4.17
C SER A 268 -9.03 5.92 5.62
N LEU A 269 -9.61 4.74 5.85
CA LEU A 269 -9.68 4.12 7.16
C LEU A 269 -8.62 3.01 7.20
N LEU A 270 -7.74 3.05 8.20
CA LEU A 270 -6.72 2.02 8.41
C LEU A 270 -7.03 1.26 9.67
N PHE A 271 -7.30 -0.03 9.51
CA PHE A 271 -7.60 -0.92 10.62
C PHE A 271 -6.38 -1.81 10.88
N ARG A 272 -5.69 -1.60 12.00
CA ARG A 272 -4.55 -2.43 12.38
C ARG A 272 -5.07 -3.77 12.92
N VAL A 273 -4.67 -4.88 12.30
CA VAL A 273 -5.14 -6.20 12.70
C VAL A 273 -4.17 -6.82 13.68
N ILE A 274 -4.64 -7.12 14.88
CA ILE A 274 -3.87 -7.83 15.89
C ILE A 274 -3.76 -9.29 15.44
N SER A 275 -2.55 -9.71 15.08
CA SER A 275 -2.20 -11.12 14.99
C SER A 275 -2.54 -11.76 16.34
N ARG A 276 -3.58 -12.62 16.42
CA ARG A 276 -3.71 -13.50 17.57
C ARG A 276 -2.50 -14.42 17.54
N ILE A 277 -1.50 -14.09 18.37
CA ILE A 277 -0.42 -15.01 18.70
C ILE A 277 -1.13 -16.18 19.40
N GLY A 278 -1.24 -17.30 18.68
CA GLY A 278 -1.65 -18.58 19.25
C GLY A 278 -0.52 -19.19 20.05
#